data_AF-A0A7C7E9T8-F1
#
_entry.id   AF-A0A7C7E9T8-F1
#
_cell.length_a   1.000
_cell.length_b   1.000
_cell.length_c   1.000
_cell.angle_alpha   90.00
_cell.angle_beta   90.00
_cell.angle_gamma   90.00
#
_symmetry.space_group_name_H-M   'P 1'
#
loop_
_entity.id
_entity.type
_entity.pdbx_description
1 polymer ?
#
loop_
_entity_poly.entity_id
_entity_poly.type
_entity_poly.pdbx_seq_one_letter_code
_entity_poly.pdbx_strand_id
1 'polypeptide(L)'
;MQRKDDFEERRKHLANLTEEELKDKFWKLTEEVVRPLIEIAKTHTSPSIERSVLLRMGFDSLAAKTIVDKCIEMNLLGKGAGNIVLKYSLFRNIPLEKAGNELASGHGWDEVREALMIDISNPEIFSNILSGEIKK
;
A
#
# COMPACT_ATOMS: atom_id res chain seq x y z
N MET A 1 -37.46 -18.42 -6.18
CA MET A 1 -37.85 -18.41 -7.61
C MET A 1 -36.76 -19.14 -8.38
N GLN A 2 -37.08 -20.28 -9.01
CA GLN A 2 -36.11 -21.08 -9.75
C GLN A 2 -35.79 -20.39 -11.07
N ARG A 3 -34.51 -20.24 -11.40
CA ARG A 3 -34.08 -19.68 -12.69
C ARG A 3 -34.57 -20.61 -13.80
N LYS A 4 -35.27 -20.07 -14.81
CA LYS A 4 -35.64 -20.83 -16.00
C LYS A 4 -34.38 -21.20 -16.79
N ASP A 5 -34.32 -22.43 -17.27
CA ASP A 5 -33.23 -22.88 -18.14
C ASP A 5 -33.41 -22.26 -19.54
N ASP A 6 -32.48 -21.38 -19.91
CA ASP A 6 -32.44 -20.61 -21.15
C ASP A 6 -31.12 -20.79 -21.91
N PHE A 7 -30.37 -21.87 -21.62
CA PHE A 7 -29.03 -22.10 -22.16
C PHE A 7 -28.98 -22.10 -23.70
N GLU A 8 -29.86 -22.87 -24.35
CA GLU A 8 -29.87 -23.00 -25.82
C GLU A 8 -30.15 -21.67 -26.53
N GLU A 9 -30.90 -20.76 -25.90
CA GLU A 9 -31.11 -19.41 -26.44
C GLU A 9 -29.86 -18.54 -26.27
N ARG A 10 -29.27 -18.55 -25.06
CA ARG A 10 -28.14 -17.67 -24.72
C ARG A 10 -26.87 -18.02 -25.47
N ARG A 11 -26.63 -19.30 -25.81
CA ARG A 11 -25.39 -19.74 -26.47
C ARG A 11 -25.33 -19.47 -27.97
N LYS A 12 -26.44 -19.08 -28.62
CA LYS A 12 -26.52 -18.93 -30.09
C LYS A 12 -25.40 -18.05 -30.67
N HIS A 13 -25.03 -16.98 -29.97
CA HIS A 13 -23.98 -16.06 -30.37
C HIS A 13 -22.54 -16.64 -30.31
N LEU A 14 -22.38 -17.87 -29.80
CA LEU A 14 -21.11 -18.59 -29.70
C LEU A 14 -21.04 -19.80 -30.64
N ALA A 15 -22.14 -20.15 -31.32
CA ALA A 15 -22.27 -21.40 -32.07
C ALA A 15 -21.26 -21.55 -33.23
N ASN A 16 -20.78 -20.43 -33.77
CA ASN A 16 -19.84 -20.40 -34.90
C ASN A 16 -18.38 -20.30 -34.47
N LEU A 17 -18.08 -20.21 -33.17
CA LEU A 17 -16.71 -20.14 -32.67
C LEU A 17 -16.10 -21.55 -32.62
N THR A 18 -14.85 -21.65 -33.06
CA THR A 18 -14.00 -22.82 -32.78
C THR A 18 -13.70 -22.93 -31.29
N GLU A 19 -13.20 -24.09 -30.86
CA GLU A 19 -12.80 -24.29 -29.46
C GLU A 19 -11.71 -23.29 -29.02
N GLU A 20 -10.76 -22.99 -29.90
CA GLU A 20 -9.68 -22.03 -29.65
C GLU A 20 -10.22 -20.61 -29.52
N GLU A 21 -11.05 -20.15 -30.46
CA GLU A 21 -11.69 -18.82 -30.37
C GLU A 21 -12.58 -18.67 -29.14
N LEU A 22 -13.27 -19.75 -28.74
CA LEU A 22 -14.09 -19.75 -27.53
C LEU A 22 -13.23 -19.62 -26.25
N LYS A 23 -12.09 -20.31 -26.19
CA LYS A 23 -11.11 -20.19 -25.10
C LYS A 23 -10.49 -18.81 -25.04
N ASP A 24 -10.09 -18.25 -26.19
CA ASP A 24 -9.53 -16.91 -26.26
C ASP A 24 -10.53 -15.85 -25.80
N LYS A 25 -11.79 -15.97 -26.26
CA LYS A 25 -12.88 -15.09 -25.81
C LYS A 25 -13.09 -15.19 -24.30
N PHE A 26 -13.05 -16.39 -23.73
CA PHE A 26 -13.16 -16.57 -22.28
C PHE A 26 -12.05 -15.85 -21.51
N TRP A 27 -10.80 -16.03 -21.92
CA TRP A 27 -9.66 -15.40 -21.24
C TRP A 27 -9.63 -13.89 -21.43
N LYS A 28 -9.96 -13.40 -22.62
CA LYS A 28 -10.08 -11.96 -22.88
C LYS A 28 -11.12 -11.30 -21.98
N LEU A 29 -12.32 -11.89 -21.89
CA LEU A 29 -13.36 -11.37 -21.01
C LEU A 29 -12.94 -11.46 -19.54
N THR A 30 -12.26 -12.54 -19.15
CA THR A 30 -11.73 -12.69 -17.78
C THR A 30 -10.71 -11.58 -17.46
N GLU A 31 -9.81 -11.27 -18.39
CA GLU A 31 -8.84 -10.18 -18.26
C GLU A 31 -9.54 -8.82 -18.12
N GLU A 32 -10.54 -8.55 -18.95
CA GLU A 32 -11.36 -7.33 -18.88
C GLU A 32 -12.04 -7.19 -17.51
N VAL A 33 -12.57 -8.29 -16.96
CA VAL A 33 -13.22 -8.31 -15.64
C VAL A 33 -12.23 -8.03 -14.51
N VAL A 34 -11.02 -8.59 -14.54
CA VAL A 34 -10.04 -8.43 -13.45
C VAL A 34 -9.22 -7.14 -13.54
N ARG A 35 -9.13 -6.51 -14.72
CA ARG A 35 -8.32 -5.31 -14.95
C ARG A 35 -8.65 -4.14 -14.01
N PRO A 36 -9.92 -3.78 -13.74
CA PRO A 36 -10.24 -2.74 -12.75
C PRO A 36 -9.78 -3.10 -11.33
N LEU A 37 -9.79 -4.39 -10.97
CA LEU A 37 -9.35 -4.86 -9.65
C LEU A 37 -7.83 -4.66 -9.47
N ILE A 38 -7.06 -4.93 -10.52
CA ILE A 38 -5.62 -4.69 -10.53
C ILE A 38 -5.31 -3.20 -10.42
N GLU A 39 -6.08 -2.34 -11.08
CA GLU A 39 -5.88 -0.89 -11.02
C GLU A 39 -6.12 -0.34 -9.60
N ILE A 40 -7.18 -0.81 -8.92
CA ILE A 40 -7.43 -0.49 -7.51
C ILE A 40 -6.24 -0.93 -6.65
N ALA A 41 -5.72 -2.14 -6.85
CA ALA A 41 -4.58 -2.66 -6.10
C ALA A 41 -3.28 -1.86 -6.30
N LYS A 42 -3.09 -1.21 -7.45
CA LYS A 42 -1.91 -0.35 -7.73
C LYS A 42 -2.03 1.04 -7.09
N THR A 43 -3.25 1.57 -7.01
CA THR A 43 -3.50 2.97 -6.66
C THR A 43 -3.95 3.18 -5.22
N HIS A 44 -4.35 2.12 -4.52
CA HIS A 44 -4.85 2.16 -3.16
C HIS A 44 -4.06 1.24 -2.24
N THR A 45 -4.05 1.58 -0.95
CA THR A 45 -3.53 0.72 0.11
C THR A 45 -4.63 0.35 1.09
N SER A 46 -4.31 -0.52 2.04
CA SER A 46 -5.19 -0.93 3.13
C SER A 46 -4.42 -1.10 4.43
N PRO A 47 -5.09 -1.10 5.59
CA PRO A 47 -4.41 -1.30 6.87
C PRO A 47 -3.60 -2.61 6.95
N SER A 48 -4.06 -3.68 6.30
CA SER A 48 -3.30 -4.94 6.26
C SER A 48 -2.05 -4.86 5.39
N ILE A 49 -2.11 -4.15 4.26
CA ILE A 49 -0.94 -3.89 3.41
C ILE A 49 0.10 -3.09 4.18
N GLU A 50 -0.29 -2.01 4.84
CA GLU A 50 0.64 -1.18 5.61
C GLU A 50 1.27 -1.92 6.78
N ARG A 51 0.50 -2.75 7.50
CA ARG A 51 1.08 -3.64 8.53
C ARG A 51 2.08 -4.61 7.92
N SER A 52 1.80 -5.18 6.75
CA SER A 52 2.74 -6.09 6.08
C SER A 52 4.05 -5.41 5.67
N VAL A 53 4.02 -4.11 5.39
CA VAL A 53 5.21 -3.31 5.11
C VAL A 53 6.02 -3.14 6.39
N LEU A 54 5.39 -2.75 7.49
CA LEU A 54 6.07 -2.59 8.79
C LEU A 54 6.68 -3.90 9.32
N LEU A 55 5.97 -5.03 9.14
CA LEU A 55 6.51 -6.35 9.48
C LEU A 55 7.80 -6.66 8.69
N ARG A 56 7.84 -6.32 7.39
CA ARG A 56 9.05 -6.46 6.56
C ARG A 56 10.16 -5.49 6.93
N MET A 57 9.83 -4.38 7.60
CA MET A 57 10.81 -3.44 8.17
C MET A 57 11.36 -3.89 9.53
N GLY A 58 10.88 -5.02 10.07
CA GLY A 58 11.39 -5.61 11.31
C GLY A 58 10.58 -5.30 12.57
N PHE A 59 9.41 -4.63 12.45
CA PHE A 59 8.52 -4.41 13.59
C PHE A 59 7.67 -5.64 13.89
N ASP A 60 7.29 -5.82 15.15
CA ASP A 60 6.32 -6.85 15.51
C ASP A 60 4.87 -6.46 15.14
N SER A 61 3.96 -7.42 15.27
CA SER A 61 2.55 -7.24 14.87
C SER A 61 1.80 -6.22 15.73
N LEU A 62 2.19 -6.04 16.99
CA LEU A 62 1.55 -5.10 17.90
C LEU A 62 1.97 -3.66 17.57
N ALA A 63 3.27 -3.42 17.45
CA ALA A 63 3.83 -2.14 17.02
C ALA A 63 3.29 -1.73 15.64
N ALA A 64 3.29 -2.66 14.68
CA ALA A 64 2.75 -2.43 13.35
C ALA A 64 1.27 -2.04 13.38
N LYS A 65 0.46 -2.71 14.21
CA LYS A 65 -0.95 -2.37 14.40
C LYS A 65 -1.10 -0.96 14.98
N THR A 66 -0.40 -0.64 16.06
CA THR A 66 -0.53 0.67 16.72
C THR A 66 -0.15 1.82 15.79
N ILE A 67 0.95 1.69 15.04
CA ILE A 67 1.37 2.69 14.06
C ILE A 67 0.31 2.88 12.96
N VAL A 68 -0.23 1.78 12.41
CA VAL A 68 -1.23 1.85 11.34
C VAL A 68 -2.56 2.42 11.84
N ASP A 69 -3.01 2.05 13.03
CA ASP A 69 -4.23 2.62 13.63
C ASP A 69 -4.08 4.14 13.79
N LYS A 70 -2.91 4.61 14.22
CA LYS A 70 -2.63 6.04 14.34
C LYS A 70 -2.56 6.75 12.98
N CYS A 71 -2.00 6.11 11.96
CA CYS A 71 -2.05 6.60 10.58
C CYS A 71 -3.49 6.75 10.07
N ILE A 72 -4.41 5.86 10.43
CA ILE A 72 -5.82 5.95 10.07
C ILE A 72 -6.48 7.14 10.78
N GLU A 73 -6.28 7.26 12.10
CA GLU A 73 -6.79 8.38 12.90
C GLU A 73 -6.39 9.74 12.33
N MET A 74 -5.15 9.85 11.82
CA MET A 74 -4.60 11.09 11.26
C MET A 74 -4.82 11.25 9.75
N ASN A 75 -5.55 10.33 9.10
CA ASN A 75 -5.77 10.30 7.66
C ASN A 75 -4.46 10.31 6.83
N LEU A 76 -3.43 9.62 7.33
CA LEU A 76 -2.10 9.53 6.73
C LEU A 76 -1.83 8.19 6.02
N LEU A 77 -2.79 7.26 6.01
CA LEU A 77 -2.59 5.93 5.42
C LEU A 77 -2.13 5.99 3.94
N GLY A 78 -2.66 6.93 3.16
CA GLY A 78 -2.25 7.15 1.77
C GLY A 78 -0.81 7.67 1.57
N LYS A 79 -0.11 8.03 2.66
CA LYS A 79 1.33 8.38 2.62
C LYS A 79 2.23 7.17 2.88
N GLY A 80 1.66 6.02 3.25
CA GLY A 80 2.37 4.79 3.59
C GLY A 80 2.95 4.83 5.00
N ALA A 81 2.55 3.88 5.86
CA ALA A 81 3.01 3.81 7.25
C ALA A 81 4.52 3.53 7.33
N GLY A 82 5.06 2.68 6.45
CA GLY A 82 6.50 2.45 6.37
C GLY A 82 7.29 3.70 5.95
N ASN A 83 6.75 4.47 5.01
CA ASN A 83 7.34 5.74 4.59
C ASN A 83 7.31 6.79 5.72
N ILE A 84 6.24 6.84 6.51
CA ILE A 84 6.16 7.70 7.70
C ILE A 84 7.26 7.35 8.70
N VAL A 85 7.42 6.08 9.05
CA VAL A 85 8.46 5.63 9.99
C VAL A 85 9.86 5.97 9.45
N LEU A 86 10.12 5.72 8.17
CA LEU A 86 11.38 6.05 7.51
C LEU A 86 11.67 7.56 7.58
N LYS A 87 10.71 8.40 7.18
CA LYS A 87 10.91 9.85 7.18
C LYS A 87 11.06 10.41 8.59
N TYR A 88 10.32 9.90 9.57
CA TYR A 88 10.50 10.29 10.97
C TYR A 88 11.89 9.90 11.51
N SER A 89 12.38 8.70 11.17
CA SER A 89 13.74 8.25 11.47
C SER A 89 14.80 9.21 10.90
N LEU A 90 14.63 9.63 9.65
CA LEU A 90 15.53 10.57 8.98
C LEU A 90 15.45 11.97 9.59
N PHE A 91 14.24 12.47 9.85
CA PHE A 91 14.00 13.79 10.45
C PHE A 91 14.66 13.93 11.82
N ARG A 92 14.50 12.92 12.67
CA ARG A 92 15.09 12.90 14.02
C ARG A 92 16.54 12.42 14.03
N ASN A 93 17.07 11.97 12.89
CA ASN A 93 18.37 11.32 12.76
C ASN A 93 18.58 10.20 13.79
N ILE A 94 17.61 9.28 13.86
CA ILE A 94 17.62 8.12 14.75
C ILE A 94 17.47 6.82 13.96
N PRO A 95 17.92 5.67 14.49
CA PRO A 95 17.70 4.37 13.84
C PRO A 95 16.22 4.07 13.59
N LEU A 96 15.93 3.35 12.50
CA LEU A 96 14.57 3.02 12.07
C LEU A 96 13.77 2.30 13.16
N GLU A 97 14.41 1.36 13.86
CA GLU A 97 13.81 0.63 14.99
C GLU A 97 13.34 1.59 16.09
N LYS A 98 14.20 2.55 16.47
CA LYS A 98 13.88 3.54 17.50
C LYS A 98 12.72 4.44 17.07
N ALA A 99 12.72 4.88 15.82
CA ALA A 99 11.64 5.68 15.24
C ALA A 99 10.29 4.96 15.29
N GLY A 100 10.24 3.68 14.89
CA GLY A 100 9.02 2.90 14.96
C GLY A 100 8.56 2.64 16.40
N ASN A 101 9.47 2.41 17.33
CA ASN A 101 9.13 2.24 18.75
C ASN A 101 8.56 3.52 19.38
N GLU A 102 9.11 4.70 19.04
CA GLU A 102 8.58 6.00 19.50
C GLU A 102 7.16 6.22 18.96
N LEU A 103 6.96 6.02 17.66
CA LEU A 103 5.65 6.17 17.00
C LEU A 103 4.62 5.15 17.53
N ALA A 104 5.01 3.88 17.73
CA ALA A 104 4.17 2.85 18.31
C ALA A 104 3.79 3.16 19.77
N SER A 105 4.63 3.89 20.49
CA SER A 105 4.35 4.35 21.86
C SER A 105 3.52 5.64 21.90
N GLY A 106 3.10 6.16 20.75
CA GLY A 106 2.28 7.38 20.63
C GLY A 106 3.08 8.69 20.65
N HIS A 107 4.41 8.65 20.57
CA HIS A 107 5.27 9.84 20.55
C HIS A 107 5.68 10.20 19.12
N GLY A 108 6.11 11.44 18.89
CA GLY A 108 6.66 11.89 17.59
C GLY A 108 5.62 12.21 16.51
N TRP A 109 4.34 11.89 16.71
CA TRP A 109 3.26 12.16 15.74
C TRP A 109 3.05 13.65 15.45
N ASP A 110 3.39 14.52 16.39
CA ASP A 110 3.33 15.98 16.19
C ASP A 110 4.37 16.47 15.16
N GLU A 111 5.50 15.76 15.01
CA GLU A 111 6.59 16.07 14.10
C GLU A 111 6.49 15.33 12.75
N VAL A 112 5.52 14.40 12.61
CA VAL A 112 5.37 13.60 11.40
C VAL A 112 5.03 14.48 10.19
N ARG A 113 4.35 15.60 10.37
CA ARG A 113 4.00 16.50 9.27
C ARG A 113 5.26 17.14 8.67
N GLU A 114 6.17 17.59 9.50
CA GLU A 114 7.47 18.14 9.13
C GLU A 114 8.35 17.05 8.52
N ALA A 115 8.41 15.87 9.16
CA ALA A 115 9.15 14.73 8.64
C ALA A 115 8.68 14.33 7.23
N LEU A 116 7.38 14.40 6.93
CA LEU A 116 6.83 14.08 5.61
C LEU A 116 7.35 15.00 4.50
N MET A 117 7.86 16.20 4.82
CA MET A 117 8.47 17.14 3.86
C MET A 117 9.85 16.69 3.37
N ILE A 118 10.49 15.73 4.04
CA ILE A 118 11.78 15.16 3.62
C ILE A 118 11.64 14.50 2.26
N ASP A 119 12.45 14.92 1.29
CA ASP A 119 12.50 14.33 -0.04
C ASP A 119 13.50 13.18 -0.11
N ILE A 120 13.02 11.96 0.15
CA ILE A 120 13.81 10.74 0.09
C ILE A 120 14.25 10.34 -1.33
N SER A 121 13.78 11.03 -2.37
CA SER A 121 14.25 10.81 -3.74
C SER A 121 15.59 11.51 -4.03
N ASN A 122 15.99 12.45 -3.17
CA ASN A 122 17.29 13.11 -3.26
C ASN A 122 18.41 12.16 -2.79
N PRO A 123 19.34 11.73 -3.67
CA PRO A 123 20.41 10.82 -3.29
C PRO A 123 21.38 11.40 -2.24
N GLU A 124 21.50 12.73 -2.17
CA GLU A 124 22.35 13.40 -1.18
C GLU A 124 21.71 13.46 0.21
N ILE A 125 20.46 13.02 0.38
CA ILE A 125 19.75 13.19 1.65
C ILE A 125 20.43 12.45 2.80
N PHE A 126 20.97 11.26 2.54
CA PHE A 126 21.70 10.49 3.54
C PHE A 126 23.03 11.18 3.89
N SER A 127 23.70 11.79 2.92
CA SER A 127 24.91 12.60 3.14
C SER A 127 24.62 13.83 4.00
N ASN A 128 23.54 14.55 3.68
CA ASN A 128 23.13 15.80 4.35
C ASN A 128 22.62 15.57 5.79
N ILE A 129 21.99 14.43 6.05
CA ILE A 129 21.59 14.01 7.41
C ILE A 129 22.82 13.65 8.24
N LEU A 130 23.81 12.96 7.64
CA LEU A 130 25.06 12.61 8.31
C LEU A 130 25.96 13.83 8.57
N SER A 131 25.95 14.83 7.67
CA SER A 131 26.66 16.10 7.85
C SER A 131 25.95 17.05 8.84
N GLY A 132 24.68 16.79 9.14
CA GLY A 132 23.87 17.62 10.05
C GLY A 132 23.44 18.95 9.43
N GLU A 133 23.42 19.05 8.10
CA GLU A 133 22.89 20.20 7.37
C GLU A 133 21.36 20.25 7.40
N ILE A 134 20.71 19.10 7.62
CA ILE A 134 19.31 19.02 8.02
C ILE A 134 19.30 19.00 9.56
N LYS A 135 19.35 20.19 10.19
CA LYS A 135 19.32 20.32 11.66
C LYS A 135 18.27 21.30 12.15
N LYS A 136 17.50 20.78 13.13
CA LYS A 136 16.68 21.42 14.17
C LYS A 136 15.45 22.20 13.73
#